data_AF-A0AAU9D0I2-F1
#
_entry.id   AF-A0AAU9D0I2-F1
#
_cell.length_a   1.000
_cell.length_b   1.000
_cell.length_c   1.000
_cell.angle_alpha   90.00
_cell.angle_beta   90.00
_cell.angle_gamma   90.00
#
_symmetry.space_group_name_H-M   'P 1'
#
loop_
_entity.id
_entity.type
_entity.pdbx_description
1 polymer ?
#
loop_
_entity_poly.entity_id
_entity_poly.type
_entity_poly.pdbx_seq_one_letter_code
_entity_poly.pdbx_strand_id
1 'polypeptide(L)' 'MKRKIIRYPVQASIALTWILLGIAWIMRHQGLPAILFLGAGALMLVDAVTDVFKKLNNLSDN' A
#
# COMPACT_ATOMS: atom_id res chain seq x y z
N MET A 1 -23.89 6.83 15.80
CA MET A 1 -22.92 5.87 15.23
C MET A 1 -21.89 6.62 14.38
N LYS A 2 -20.65 6.78 14.84
CA LYS A 2 -19.58 7.41 14.04
C LYS A 2 -19.17 6.41 12.95
N ARG A 3 -19.43 6.72 11.67
CA ARG A 3 -19.00 5.89 10.54
C ARG A 3 -17.46 5.87 10.56
N LYS A 4 -16.87 4.76 11.04
CA LYS A 4 -15.44 4.51 10.86
C LYS A 4 -15.23 4.36 9.35
N ILE A 5 -14.86 5.46 8.71
CA ILE A 5 -14.29 5.44 7.36
C ILE A 5 -13.18 4.40 7.44
N ILE A 6 -13.41 3.28 6.75
CA ILE A 6 -12.44 2.19 6.68
C ILE A 6 -11.30 2.77 5.84
N ARG A 7 -10.31 3.39 6.49
CA ARG A 7 -9.16 4.05 5.84
C ARG A 7 -8.22 3.04 5.15
N TYR A 8 -8.29 1.79 5.61
CA TYR A 8 -7.48 0.65 5.17
C TYR A 8 -7.60 0.30 3.67
N PRO A 9 -8.80 0.09 3.08
CA PRO A 9 -8.93 -0.18 1.64
C PRO A 9 -8.43 0.98 0.80
N VAL A 10 -8.61 2.23 1.26
CA VAL A 10 -8.15 3.42 0.52
C VAL A 10 -6.62 3.46 0.45
N GLN A 11 -5.92 3.21 1.56
CA GLN A 11 -4.45 3.13 1.57
C GLN A 11 -3.93 1.98 0.70
N ALA A 12 -4.57 0.82 0.75
CA ALA A 12 -4.21 -0.32 -0.10
C ALA A 12 -4.43 -0.02 -1.60
N SER A 13 -5.53 0.63 -1.97
CA SER A 13 -5.81 1.05 -3.34
C SER A 13 -4.80 2.10 -3.83
N ILE A 14 -4.41 3.05 -2.97
CA ILE A 14 -3.36 4.02 -3.27
C ILE A 14 -2.05 3.27 -3.51
N ALA A 15 -1.58 2.46 -2.56
CA ALA A 15 -0.33 1.68 -2.69
C ALA A 15 -0.30 0.85 -3.99
N LEU A 16 -1.40 0.15 -4.31
CA LEU A 16 -1.53 -0.62 -5.55
C LEU A 16 -1.38 0.26 -6.80
N THR A 17 -2.01 1.44 -6.79
CA THR A 17 -1.94 2.40 -7.91
C THR A 17 -0.51 2.89 -8.13
N TRP A 18 0.23 3.20 -7.05
CA TRP A 18 1.63 3.65 -7.12
C TRP A 18 2.56 2.54 -7.62
N ILE A 19 2.35 1.29 -7.19
CA ILE A 19 3.11 0.13 -7.68
C ILE A 19 2.85 -0.08 -9.18
N LEU A 20 1.59 -0.08 -9.62
CA LEU A 20 1.23 -0.25 -11.02
C LEU A 20 1.79 0.87 -11.89
N LEU A 21 1.75 2.12 -11.42
CA LEU A 21 2.33 3.25 -12.12
C LEU A 21 3.85 3.12 -12.24
N GLY A 22 4.53 2.68 -11.17
CA GLY A 22 5.96 2.38 -11.18
C GLY A 22 6.33 1.28 -12.18
N ILE A 23 5.58 0.18 -12.21
CA ILE A 23 5.78 -0.93 -13.16
C ILE A 23 5.55 -0.46 -14.60
N ALA A 24 4.44 0.23 -14.87
CA ALA A 24 4.13 0.78 -16.19
C ALA A 24 5.22 1.74 -16.67
N TRP A 25 5.81 2.51 -15.74
CA TRP A 25 6.93 3.39 -16.05
C TRP A 25 8.20 2.62 -16.40
N ILE A 26 8.55 1.55 -15.66
CA ILE A 26 9.71 0.69 -15.98
C ILE A 26 9.62 0.12 -17.38
N MET A 27 8.42 -0.35 -17.77
CA MET A 27 8.21 -0.92 -19.10
C MET A 27 8.38 0.12 -20.22
N ARG A 28 8.14 1.40 -19.92
CA ARG A 28 8.14 2.47 -20.92
C ARG A 28 9.46 3.25 -20.97
N HIS A 29 10.09 3.52 -19.83
CA HIS A 29 11.29 4.33 -19.69
C HIS A 29 12.15 3.81 -18.53
N GLN A 30 13.31 3.20 -18.83
CA GLN A 30 14.27 2.81 -17.80
C GLN A 30 14.89 4.06 -17.17
N GLY A 31 14.54 4.36 -15.91
CA GLY A 31 15.08 5.54 -15.21
C GLY A 31 14.81 5.55 -13.70
N LEU A 32 15.59 6.36 -12.99
CA LEU A 32 15.50 6.67 -11.55
C LEU A 32 14.08 6.86 -10.96
N PRO A 33 13.10 7.47 -11.67
CA PRO A 33 11.75 7.67 -11.12
C PRO A 33 11.05 6.36 -10.75
N ALA A 34 11.27 5.29 -11.52
CA ALA A 34 10.62 4.00 -11.30
C ALA A 34 10.94 3.38 -9.93
N ILE A 35 12.19 3.51 -9.49
CA ILE A 35 12.66 3.01 -8.20
C ILE A 35 12.01 3.81 -7.06
N LEU A 36 11.81 5.12 -7.24
CA LEU A 36 11.12 5.96 -6.27
C LEU A 36 9.62 5.59 -6.15
N PHE A 37 8.94 5.36 -7.29
CA PHE A 37 7.54 4.92 -7.30
C PHE A 37 7.36 3.52 -6.69
N LEU A 38 8.25 2.58 -7.02
CA LEU A 38 8.26 1.24 -6.41
C LEU A 38 8.59 1.27 -4.92
N GLY A 39 9.57 2.07 -4.51
CA GLY A 39 9.97 2.19 -3.10
C GLY A 39 8.86 2.80 -2.24
N ALA A 40 8.24 3.89 -2.70
CA ALA A 40 7.09 4.50 -2.02
C ALA A 40 5.89 3.55 -1.94
N GLY A 41 5.57 2.86 -3.05
CA GLY A 41 4.52 1.86 -3.10
C GLY A 41 4.76 0.68 -2.15
N ALA A 42 6.01 0.18 -2.08
CA ALA A 42 6.39 -0.90 -1.18
C ALA A 42 6.30 -0.49 0.29
N LEU A 43 6.75 0.71 0.65
CA LEU A 43 6.63 1.23 2.03
C LEU A 43 5.17 1.37 2.46
N MET A 44 4.29 1.90 1.60
CA MET A 44 2.85 1.99 1.90
C MET A 44 2.20 0.60 1.98
N LEU A 45 2.66 -0.38 1.19
CA LEU A 45 2.17 -1.76 1.24
C LEU A 45 2.56 -2.43 2.56
N VAL A 46 3.81 -2.25 3.02
CA VAL A 46 4.29 -2.78 4.31
C VAL A 46 3.51 -2.18 5.47
N ASP A 47 3.22 -0.89 5.44
CA ASP A 47 2.42 -0.21 6.47
C ASP A 47 0.99 -0.77 6.51
N ALA A 48 0.35 -0.89 5.34
CA ALA A 48 -0.99 -1.49 5.22
C ALA A 48 -1.03 -2.95 5.69
N VAL A 49 -0.01 -3.74 5.35
CA VAL A 49 0.11 -5.15 5.79
C VAL A 49 0.34 -5.23 7.30
N THR A 50 1.20 -4.38 7.86
CA THR A 50 1.48 -4.35 9.31
C THR A 50 0.23 -3.98 10.11
N ASP A 51 -0.55 -3.02 9.62
CA ASP A 51 -1.82 -2.64 10.24
C ASP A 51 -2.88 -3.74 10.15
N VAL A 52 -2.95 -4.47 9.02
CA VAL A 52 -3.82 -5.65 8.87
C VAL A 52 -3.37 -6.76 9.82
N PHE A 53 -2.07 -7.04 9.93
CA PHE A 53 -1.52 -8.04 10.84
C PHE A 53 -1.82 -7.70 12.30
N LYS A 54 -1.60 -6.46 12.73
CA LYS A 54 -1.97 -6.01 14.08
C LYS A 54 -3.46 -6.21 14.36
N LYS A 55 -4.31 -5.95 13.36
CA LYS A 55 -5.76 -6.10 13.51
C LYS A 55 -6.19 -7.56 13.57
N LEU A 56 -5.56 -8.44 12.78
CA LEU A 56 -5.79 -9.88 12.84
C LEU A 56 -5.31 -10.45 14.19
N ASN A 57 -4.16 -10.02 14.68
CA ASN A 57 -3.63 -10.47 15.97
C ASN A 57 -4.54 -10.06 17.14
N ASN A 58 -5.05 -8.82 17.13
CA ASN A 58 -6.03 -8.33 18.11
C ASN A 58 -7.40 -9.02 18.04
N LEU A 59 -7.72 -9.68 16.92
CA LEU A 59 -8.94 -10.50 16.78
C LEU A 59 -8.72 -11.96 17.18
N SER A 60 -7.47 -12.42 17.18
CA SER A 60 -7.12 -13.79 17.59
C SER A 60 -6.95 -13.93 19.10
N ASP A 61 -6.63 -12.85 19.80
CA ASP A 61 -6.48 -12.80 21.27
C ASP A 61 -7.82 -12.60 22.03
N ASN A 62 -8.96 -12.59 21.33
CA ASN A 62 -10.29 -12.29 21.86
C ASN A 62 -11.25 -13.46 21.59
#